data_AF-W9PMZ8-F1
#
_entry.id   AF-W9PMZ8-F1
#
_cell.length_a   1.000
_cell.length_b   1.000
_cell.length_c   1.000
_cell.angle_alpha   90.00
_cell.angle_beta   90.00
_cell.angle_gamma   90.00
#
_symmetry.space_group_name_H-M   'P 1'
#
loop_
_entity.id
_entity.type
_entity.pdbx_description
1 polymer ?
#
loop_
_entity_poly.entity_id
_entity_poly.type
_entity_poly.pdbx_seq_one_letter_code
_entity_poly.pdbx_strand_id
1 'polypeptide(L)'
;MTRALELAYKYCRDDKERLVVYVEEPWIQCIAVALFVVAGFNVGSIRSSDTGEEQFKIMDQWKNKASGLEILVANVNTKVRDVNAHTDCTKGLLLNWTLEPARMLKMINNMGSTNQKKQSIFHMLKVADTYHDVIERVCCTKWAMQLSKDIKLPEWMTGVVHEICIFELIKSTWHQQFNRYAWVVACDLKGHDFEYHDPECRQLGHVFSIVAKLMLHHPEDKEFWVESMPILMELCFHFKDAFDKSDGLECRLSLTPEQMRKSFLPIFKGMKKRMGSA
;
A
#
# COMPACT_ATOMS: atom_id res chain seq x y z
N MET A 1 18.27 2.00 0.02
CA MET A 1 18.94 2.98 0.90
C MET A 1 19.09 4.37 0.27
N THR A 2 19.50 4.51 -1.00
CA THR A 2 19.61 5.83 -1.67
C THR A 2 18.34 6.69 -1.57
N ARG A 3 17.17 6.11 -1.88
CA ARG A 3 15.89 6.82 -1.75
C ARG A 3 15.59 7.29 -0.33
N ALA A 4 16.04 6.57 0.69
CA ALA A 4 15.88 6.98 2.08
C ALA A 4 16.69 8.23 2.40
N LEU A 5 17.93 8.31 1.90
CA LEU A 5 18.77 9.50 2.02
C LEU A 5 18.20 10.70 1.26
N GLU A 6 17.67 10.50 0.05
CA GLU A 6 17.00 11.57 -0.71
C GLU A 6 15.81 12.14 0.07
N LEU A 7 14.98 11.28 0.65
CA LEU A 7 13.83 11.70 1.47
C LEU A 7 14.28 12.40 2.75
N ALA A 8 15.33 11.91 3.41
CA ALA A 8 15.91 12.56 4.58
C ALA A 8 16.49 13.94 4.25
N TYR A 9 17.18 14.08 3.12
CA TYR A 9 17.69 15.36 2.66
C TYR A 9 16.54 16.33 2.39
N LYS A 10 15.56 15.93 1.57
CA LYS A 10 14.39 16.73 1.26
C LYS A 10 13.70 17.23 2.53
N TYR A 11 13.36 16.32 3.45
CA TYR A 11 12.58 16.70 4.62
C TYR A 11 13.39 17.47 5.66
N CYS A 12 14.59 17.01 6.01
CA CYS A 12 15.36 17.63 7.08
C CYS A 12 16.13 18.88 6.62
N ARG A 13 16.63 18.91 5.37
CA ARG A 13 17.45 20.03 4.87
C ARG A 13 16.63 21.06 4.13
N ASP A 14 15.78 20.65 3.18
CA ASP A 14 15.02 21.60 2.36
C ASP A 14 13.79 22.09 3.12
N ASP A 15 12.97 21.16 3.62
CA ASP A 15 11.70 21.48 4.29
C ASP A 15 11.88 21.88 5.77
N LYS A 16 13.06 21.63 6.35
CA LYS A 16 13.38 21.84 7.78
C LYS A 16 12.42 21.11 8.72
N GLU A 17 11.97 19.92 8.32
CA GLU A 17 11.08 19.04 9.08
C GLU A 17 11.82 17.81 9.62
N ARG A 18 11.31 17.26 10.71
CA ARG A 18 11.80 16.03 11.30
C ARG A 18 11.30 14.81 10.54
N LEU A 19 12.10 13.74 10.49
CA LEU A 19 11.75 12.47 9.86
C LEU A 19 11.83 11.30 10.85
N VAL A 20 10.74 10.54 10.98
CA VAL A 20 10.79 9.23 11.66
C VAL A 20 11.02 8.12 10.64
N VAL A 21 11.98 7.24 10.93
CA VAL A 21 12.34 6.10 10.10
C VAL A 21 12.10 4.81 10.86
N TYR A 22 11.28 3.94 10.30
CA TYR A 22 10.96 2.63 10.83
C TYR A 22 11.71 1.53 10.09
N VAL A 23 12.21 0.58 10.88
CA VAL A 23 12.97 -0.59 10.42
C VAL A 23 12.55 -1.82 11.21
N GLU A 24 12.48 -2.97 10.57
CA GLU A 24 12.11 -4.21 11.26
C GLU A 24 13.29 -4.90 11.93
N GLU A 25 14.41 -5.01 11.21
CA GLU A 25 15.56 -5.78 11.64
C GLU A 25 16.61 -4.92 12.36
N PRO A 26 17.14 -5.34 13.53
CA PRO A 26 18.14 -4.58 14.27
C PRO A 26 19.42 -4.26 13.47
N TRP A 27 19.87 -5.18 12.61
CA TRP A 27 21.06 -4.94 11.80
C TRP A 27 20.80 -3.89 10.69
N ILE A 28 19.59 -3.87 10.11
CA ILE A 28 19.16 -2.82 9.16
C ILE A 28 19.13 -1.48 9.89
N GLN A 29 18.67 -1.44 11.14
CA GLN A 29 18.70 -0.23 11.97
C GLN A 29 20.11 0.32 12.13
N CYS A 30 21.08 -0.53 12.48
CA CYS A 30 22.48 -0.12 12.61
C CYS A 30 23.01 0.50 11.30
N ILE A 31 22.72 -0.12 10.15
CA ILE A 31 23.12 0.41 8.85
C ILE A 31 22.42 1.74 8.54
N ALA A 32 21.11 1.84 8.78
CA ALA A 32 20.34 3.05 8.52
C ALA A 32 20.84 4.24 9.37
N VAL A 33 21.10 4.00 10.66
CA VAL A 33 21.67 5.03 11.56
C VAL A 33 23.06 5.46 11.06
N ALA A 34 23.95 4.51 10.78
CA ALA A 34 25.29 4.82 10.28
C ALA A 34 25.24 5.63 8.97
N LEU A 35 24.35 5.25 8.06
CA LEU A 35 24.13 5.94 6.79
C LEU A 35 23.74 7.42 6.99
N PHE A 36 22.76 7.68 7.85
CA PHE A 36 22.31 9.05 8.12
C PHE A 36 23.35 9.87 8.87
N VAL A 37 24.08 9.27 9.82
CA VAL A 37 25.16 9.96 10.55
C VAL A 37 26.29 10.34 9.61
N VAL A 38 26.74 9.43 8.75
CA VAL A 38 27.79 9.70 7.75
C VAL A 38 27.35 10.77 6.75
N ALA A 39 26.07 10.82 6.41
CA ALA A 39 25.49 11.90 5.60
C ALA A 39 25.30 13.24 6.37
N GLY A 40 25.74 13.31 7.63
CA GLY A 40 25.81 14.53 8.43
C GLY A 40 24.52 14.90 9.18
N PHE A 41 23.55 13.99 9.28
CA PHE A 41 22.31 14.24 10.04
C PHE A 41 22.51 14.01 11.54
N ASN A 42 21.77 14.75 12.36
CA ASN A 42 21.64 14.45 13.78
C ASN A 42 20.57 13.37 14.00
N VAL A 43 21.00 12.17 14.38
CA VAL A 43 20.15 10.96 14.41
C VAL A 43 19.96 10.45 15.83
N GLY A 44 18.72 10.30 16.26
CA GLY A 44 18.32 9.49 17.41
C GLY A 44 17.96 8.07 16.97
N SER A 45 18.16 7.07 17.83
CA SER A 45 17.84 5.67 17.52
C SER A 45 17.22 4.99 18.72
N ILE A 46 16.04 4.36 18.55
CA ILE A 46 15.39 3.54 19.56
C ILE A 46 15.41 2.08 19.13
N ARG A 47 16.18 1.26 19.83
CA ARG A 47 16.41 -0.16 19.55
C ARG A 47 15.57 -1.02 20.46
N SER A 48 15.36 -2.27 20.06
CA SER A 48 14.66 -3.26 20.88
C SER A 48 15.44 -3.67 22.13
N SER A 49 16.77 -3.48 22.12
CA SER A 49 17.68 -3.74 23.25
C SER A 49 17.70 -2.62 24.29
N ASP A 50 17.18 -1.44 23.97
CA ASP A 50 17.25 -0.28 24.85
C ASP A 50 16.33 -0.47 26.05
N THR A 51 16.82 -0.11 27.23
CA THR A 51 16.05 -0.04 28.46
C THR A 51 14.96 1.04 28.38
N GLY A 52 13.95 0.95 29.24
CA GLY A 52 12.87 1.95 29.27
C GLY A 52 13.36 3.38 29.53
N GLU A 53 14.43 3.54 30.31
CA GLU A 53 15.05 4.84 30.61
C GLU A 53 15.77 5.43 29.39
N GLU A 54 16.51 4.59 28.65
CA GLU A 54 17.17 5.00 27.41
C GLU A 54 16.15 5.43 26.36
N GLN A 55 15.11 4.63 26.16
CA GLN A 55 14.01 4.95 25.24
C GLN A 55 13.33 6.28 25.62
N PHE A 56 13.07 6.49 26.92
CA PHE A 56 12.47 7.72 27.41
C PHE A 56 13.36 8.94 27.13
N LYS A 57 14.67 8.84 27.42
CA LYS A 57 15.62 9.92 27.18
C LYS A 57 15.70 10.32 25.70
N ILE A 58 15.75 9.34 24.80
CA ILE A 58 15.75 9.60 23.35
C ILE A 58 14.44 10.24 22.90
N MET A 59 13.31 9.77 23.42
CA MET A 59 12.00 10.36 23.10
C MET A 59 11.81 11.77 23.64
N ASP A 60 12.36 12.09 24.81
CA ASP A 60 12.35 13.43 25.36
C ASP A 60 13.16 14.41 24.48
N GLN A 61 14.35 13.98 24.07
CA GLN A 61 15.15 14.72 23.07
C GLN A 61 14.41 14.86 21.74
N TRP A 62 13.72 13.82 21.28
CA TRP A 62 12.95 13.86 20.04
C TRP A 62 11.79 14.85 20.10
N LYS A 63 11.11 14.98 21.25
CA LYS A 63 10.03 15.95 21.42
C LYS A 63 10.55 17.38 21.56
N ASN A 64 11.71 17.56 22.17
CA ASN A 64 12.32 18.87 22.32
C ASN A 64 12.83 19.40 20.95
N LYS A 65 12.19 20.44 20.38
CA LYS A 65 12.63 21.06 19.11
C LYS A 65 14.03 21.67 19.16
N ALA A 66 14.50 22.06 20.35
CA ALA A 66 15.84 22.60 20.54
C ALA A 66 16.95 21.54 20.61
N SER A 67 16.62 20.24 20.64
CA SER A 67 17.63 19.17 20.71
C SER A 67 18.50 19.05 19.46
N GLY A 68 18.09 19.66 18.35
CA GLY A 68 18.78 19.55 17.07
C GLY A 68 18.64 18.18 16.40
N LEU A 69 17.91 17.22 16.98
CA LEU A 69 17.59 15.95 16.33
C LEU A 69 16.75 16.17 15.08
N GLU A 70 17.19 15.57 13.98
CA GLU A 70 16.55 15.67 12.67
C GLU A 70 15.84 14.36 12.31
N ILE A 71 16.46 13.23 12.63
CA ILE A 71 15.97 11.90 12.26
C ILE A 71 15.85 11.03 13.51
N LEU A 72 14.73 10.31 13.65
CA LEU A 72 14.58 9.26 14.65
C LEU A 72 14.43 7.91 13.94
N VAL A 73 15.37 6.99 14.17
CA VAL A 73 15.28 5.62 13.66
C VAL A 73 14.73 4.70 14.75
N ALA A 74 13.56 4.10 14.54
CA ALA A 74 12.89 3.24 15.50
C ALA A 74 12.66 1.83 14.93
N ASN A 75 12.90 0.81 15.75
CA ASN A 75 12.52 -0.54 15.39
C ASN A 75 11.00 -0.73 15.48
N VAL A 76 10.36 -1.35 14.49
CA VAL A 76 8.89 -1.60 14.50
C VAL A 76 8.44 -2.53 15.64
N ASN A 77 9.35 -3.34 16.18
CA ASN A 77 9.10 -4.26 17.28
C ASN A 77 9.25 -3.59 18.65
N THR A 78 9.86 -2.41 18.73
CA THR A 78 10.07 -1.77 20.03
C THR A 78 8.73 -1.29 20.58
N LYS A 79 8.37 -1.82 21.75
CA LYS A 79 7.28 -1.30 22.57
C LYS A 79 7.73 0.01 23.22
N VAL A 80 7.89 1.06 22.43
CA VAL A 80 8.03 2.40 23.00
C VAL A 80 6.71 2.66 23.74
N ARG A 81 6.77 2.76 25.07
CA ARG A 81 5.62 2.90 25.99
C ARG A 81 4.67 4.00 25.53
N ASP A 82 3.70 3.69 24.68
CA ASP A 82 2.67 4.59 24.14
C ASP A 82 3.13 5.99 23.68
N VAL A 83 4.44 6.21 23.48
CA VAL A 83 4.97 7.50 23.05
C VAL A 83 4.90 7.55 21.54
N ASN A 84 3.90 8.26 21.06
CA ASN A 84 3.76 8.54 19.64
C ASN A 84 4.96 9.37 19.14
N ALA A 85 5.81 8.78 18.28
CA ALA A 85 6.91 9.48 17.63
C ALA A 85 6.44 10.58 16.67
N HIS A 86 5.15 10.57 16.31
CA HIS A 86 4.56 11.47 15.35
C HIS A 86 3.80 12.66 15.94
N THR A 87 3.85 12.91 17.26
CA THR A 87 3.16 14.06 17.87
C THR A 87 3.47 15.40 17.16
N ASP A 88 4.75 15.64 16.83
CA ASP A 88 5.22 16.84 16.11
C ASP A 88 5.91 16.52 14.78
N CYS A 89 5.79 15.28 14.29
CA CYS A 89 6.46 14.82 13.08
C CYS A 89 5.42 14.30 12.07
N THR A 90 5.32 15.00 10.94
CA THR A 90 4.39 14.71 9.85
C THR A 90 5.01 13.81 8.78
N LYS A 91 6.31 13.50 8.87
CA LYS A 91 7.03 12.71 7.86
C LYS A 91 7.50 11.40 8.47
N GLY A 92 7.04 10.30 7.88
CA GLY A 92 7.49 8.97 8.26
C GLY A 92 8.00 8.21 7.05
N LEU A 93 8.87 7.25 7.33
CA LEU A 93 9.51 6.40 6.36
C LEU A 93 9.58 4.98 6.91
N LEU A 94 9.11 3.98 6.17
CA LEU A 94 9.31 2.57 6.45
C LEU A 94 10.30 2.02 5.43
N LEU A 95 11.48 1.57 5.89
CA LEU A 95 12.52 1.08 4.99
C LEU A 95 12.26 -0.32 4.43
N ASN A 96 11.43 -1.11 5.10
CA ASN A 96 11.04 -2.44 4.65
C ASN A 96 9.59 -2.71 5.03
N TRP A 97 8.81 -3.20 4.07
CA TRP A 97 7.48 -3.71 4.34
C TRP A 97 7.55 -4.85 5.35
N THR A 98 6.55 -4.94 6.21
CA THR A 98 6.43 -6.03 7.18
C THR A 98 5.40 -7.05 6.68
N LEU A 99 5.52 -8.29 7.15
CA LEU A 99 4.52 -9.33 6.91
C LEU A 99 3.24 -9.15 7.75
N GLU A 100 3.22 -8.14 8.63
CA GLU A 100 2.18 -7.93 9.64
C GLU A 100 1.47 -6.58 9.39
N PRO A 101 0.38 -6.56 8.62
CA PRO A 101 -0.27 -5.32 8.15
C PRO A 101 -0.74 -4.43 9.31
N ALA A 102 -1.24 -5.03 10.39
CA ALA A 102 -1.67 -4.31 11.60
C ALA A 102 -0.57 -3.43 12.19
N ARG A 103 0.70 -3.84 12.09
CA ARG A 103 1.84 -3.04 12.57
C ARG A 103 2.05 -1.80 11.69
N MET A 104 2.00 -1.98 10.36
CA MET A 104 2.12 -0.86 9.42
C MET A 104 0.99 0.14 9.60
N LEU A 105 -0.26 -0.34 9.72
CA LEU A 105 -1.41 0.52 9.98
C LEU A 105 -1.30 1.26 11.29
N LYS A 106 -0.81 0.62 12.36
CA LYS A 106 -0.59 1.30 13.63
C LYS A 106 0.39 2.48 13.48
N MET A 107 1.49 2.30 12.74
CA MET A 107 2.45 3.38 12.49
C MET A 107 1.82 4.53 11.67
N ILE A 108 1.11 4.18 10.59
CA ILE A 108 0.43 5.16 9.74
C ILE A 108 -0.65 5.93 10.52
N ASN A 109 -1.48 5.24 11.30
CA ASN A 109 -2.57 5.84 12.06
C ASN A 109 -2.05 6.73 13.20
N ASN A 110 -0.90 6.40 13.78
CA ASN A 110 -0.25 7.25 14.79
C ASN A 110 0.15 8.63 14.23
N MET A 111 0.31 8.77 12.92
CA MET A 111 0.58 10.07 12.28
C MET A 111 -0.65 10.98 12.18
N GLY A 112 -1.86 10.45 12.37
CA GLY A 112 -3.12 11.17 12.18
C GLY A 112 -3.62 11.94 13.40
N SER A 113 -2.74 12.35 14.34
CA SER A 113 -3.21 13.02 15.56
C SER A 113 -3.96 14.31 15.26
N THR A 114 -5.10 14.52 15.94
CA THR A 114 -6.12 15.55 15.70
C THR A 114 -5.65 17.01 15.80
N ASN A 115 -4.39 17.25 16.22
CA ASN A 115 -3.83 18.59 16.39
C ASN A 115 -2.89 19.03 15.26
N GLN A 116 -2.63 18.19 14.24
CA GLN A 116 -1.73 18.54 13.14
C GLN A 116 -2.45 19.27 12.00
N LYS A 117 -2.07 20.54 11.76
CA LYS A 117 -2.56 21.35 10.62
C LYS A 117 -1.93 21.00 9.28
N LYS A 118 -0.79 20.30 9.29
CA LYS A 118 -0.03 19.93 8.08
C LYS A 118 -0.35 18.49 7.69
N GLN A 119 -0.41 18.24 6.38
CA GLN A 119 -0.60 16.91 5.83
C GLN A 119 0.58 16.00 6.19
N SER A 120 0.25 14.89 6.85
CA SER A 120 1.19 13.81 7.17
C SER A 120 1.46 12.95 5.93
N ILE A 121 2.74 12.65 5.68
CA ILE A 121 3.20 11.82 4.54
C ILE A 121 4.03 10.67 5.09
N PHE A 122 3.60 9.45 4.80
CA PHE A 122 4.33 8.22 5.14
C PHE A 122 4.83 7.55 3.87
N HIS A 123 6.15 7.36 3.77
CA HIS A 123 6.77 6.65 2.65
C HIS A 123 6.99 5.19 3.02
N MET A 124 6.51 4.27 2.20
CA MET A 124 6.82 2.84 2.33
C MET A 124 7.77 2.44 1.22
N LEU A 125 9.05 2.23 1.54
CA LEU A 125 10.05 1.87 0.55
C LEU A 125 10.12 0.37 0.33
N LYS A 126 10.39 0.02 -0.93
CA LYS A 126 10.70 -1.32 -1.39
C LYS A 126 11.62 -1.24 -2.60
N VAL A 127 12.23 -2.35 -2.95
CA VAL A 127 12.99 -2.51 -4.20
C VAL A 127 12.14 -3.38 -5.13
N ALA A 128 11.82 -2.85 -6.31
CA ALA A 128 11.06 -3.60 -7.32
C ALA A 128 11.88 -4.79 -7.85
N ASP A 129 11.18 -5.85 -8.26
CA ASP A 129 11.74 -7.08 -8.81
C ASP A 129 12.66 -7.81 -7.83
N THR A 130 12.28 -7.78 -6.54
CA THR A 130 13.00 -8.48 -5.48
C THR A 130 12.04 -9.16 -4.51
N TYR A 131 12.59 -9.83 -3.51
CA TYR A 131 11.84 -10.41 -2.39
C TYR A 131 10.85 -9.44 -1.73
N HIS A 132 11.07 -8.13 -1.82
CA HIS A 132 10.11 -7.15 -1.30
C HIS A 132 8.72 -7.23 -1.95
N ASP A 133 8.62 -7.59 -3.23
CA ASP A 133 7.32 -7.77 -3.88
C ASP A 133 6.59 -9.02 -3.38
N VAL A 134 7.33 -10.07 -3.02
CA VAL A 134 6.79 -11.26 -2.33
C VAL A 134 6.20 -10.86 -0.98
N ILE A 135 6.95 -10.08 -0.18
CA ILE A 135 6.49 -9.57 1.11
C ILE A 135 5.22 -8.73 0.96
N GLU A 136 5.19 -7.79 -0.01
CA GLU A 136 4.01 -6.96 -0.26
C GLU A 136 2.79 -7.81 -0.64
N ARG A 137 2.95 -8.79 -1.54
CA ARG A 137 1.85 -9.69 -1.93
C ARG A 137 1.29 -10.45 -0.72
N VAL A 138 2.17 -11.06 0.08
CA VAL A 138 1.76 -11.82 1.28
C VAL A 138 1.10 -10.89 2.29
N CYS A 139 1.63 -9.69 2.49
CA CYS A 139 1.07 -8.70 3.39
C CYS A 139 -0.33 -8.23 2.94
N CYS A 140 -0.51 -7.91 1.65
CA CYS A 140 -1.81 -7.56 1.07
C CYS A 140 -2.82 -8.71 1.27
N THR A 141 -2.40 -9.96 1.04
CA THR A 141 -3.27 -11.14 1.20
C THR A 141 -3.68 -11.34 2.66
N LYS A 142 -2.75 -11.24 3.60
CA LYS A 142 -3.04 -11.27 5.04
C LYS A 142 -3.99 -10.16 5.44
N TRP A 143 -3.79 -8.96 4.93
CA TRP A 143 -4.65 -7.83 5.26
C TRP A 143 -6.04 -7.96 4.64
N ALA A 144 -6.14 -8.47 3.41
CA ALA A 144 -7.41 -8.77 2.77
C ALA A 144 -8.27 -9.71 3.63
N MET A 145 -7.68 -10.79 4.17
CA MET A 145 -8.38 -11.69 5.09
C MET A 145 -8.86 -11.03 6.39
N GLN A 146 -8.14 -10.01 6.89
CA GLN A 146 -8.56 -9.24 8.05
C GLN A 146 -9.69 -8.27 7.68
N LEU A 147 -9.50 -7.48 6.62
CA LEU A 147 -10.49 -6.53 6.12
C LEU A 147 -11.81 -7.20 5.71
N SER A 148 -11.77 -8.39 5.14
CA SER A 148 -12.98 -9.15 4.80
C SER A 148 -13.87 -9.44 6.01
N LYS A 149 -13.32 -9.45 7.23
CA LYS A 149 -14.08 -9.63 8.48
C LYS A 149 -14.60 -8.31 9.04
N ASP A 150 -13.86 -7.23 8.82
CA ASP A 150 -14.12 -5.92 9.41
C ASP A 150 -15.03 -5.04 8.53
N ILE A 151 -14.98 -5.23 7.21
CA ILE A 151 -15.70 -4.41 6.22
C ILE A 151 -17.07 -5.02 5.91
N LYS A 152 -18.09 -4.16 5.90
CA LYS A 152 -19.45 -4.49 5.48
C LYS A 152 -19.66 -4.17 4.00
N LEU A 153 -19.14 -5.03 3.11
CA LEU A 153 -19.55 -5.01 1.71
C LEU A 153 -21.00 -5.51 1.57
N PRO A 154 -21.74 -5.09 0.53
CA PRO A 154 -23.07 -5.63 0.23
C PRO A 154 -23.06 -7.16 0.17
N GLU A 155 -24.11 -7.81 0.68
CA GLU A 155 -24.18 -9.29 0.82
C GLU A 155 -23.98 -10.07 -0.49
N TRP A 156 -24.24 -9.43 -1.65
CA TRP A 156 -24.08 -10.04 -2.96
C TRP A 156 -22.62 -10.04 -3.46
N MET A 157 -21.74 -9.24 -2.85
CA MET A 157 -20.31 -9.17 -3.20
C MET A 157 -19.54 -10.29 -2.50
N THR A 158 -19.63 -11.49 -3.07
CA THR A 158 -18.99 -12.72 -2.57
C THR A 158 -17.91 -13.23 -3.52
N GLY A 159 -17.11 -14.21 -3.08
CA GLY A 159 -16.08 -14.85 -3.90
C GLY A 159 -15.11 -13.86 -4.56
N VAL A 160 -14.87 -14.04 -5.85
CA VAL A 160 -13.96 -13.19 -6.65
C VAL A 160 -14.36 -11.71 -6.64
N VAL A 161 -15.66 -11.38 -6.60
CA VAL A 161 -16.12 -9.99 -6.50
C VAL A 161 -15.66 -9.36 -5.19
N HIS A 162 -15.80 -10.12 -4.10
CA HIS A 162 -15.34 -9.69 -2.78
C HIS A 162 -13.83 -9.41 -2.79
N GLU A 163 -13.04 -10.35 -3.32
CA GLU A 163 -11.58 -10.24 -3.34
C GLU A 163 -11.11 -9.03 -4.16
N ILE A 164 -11.65 -8.83 -5.37
CA ILE A 164 -11.34 -7.67 -6.22
C ILE A 164 -11.61 -6.35 -5.48
N CYS A 165 -12.79 -6.23 -4.83
CA CYS A 165 -13.18 -5.04 -4.09
C CYS A 165 -12.30 -4.80 -2.85
N ILE A 166 -12.00 -5.84 -2.07
CA ILE A 166 -11.12 -5.72 -0.89
C ILE A 166 -9.73 -5.25 -1.29
N PHE A 167 -9.15 -5.82 -2.35
CA PHE A 167 -7.85 -5.38 -2.82
C PHE A 167 -7.86 -3.96 -3.42
N GLU A 168 -9.00 -3.47 -3.93
CA GLU A 168 -9.12 -2.06 -4.34
C GLU A 168 -9.10 -1.12 -3.13
N LEU A 169 -9.68 -1.53 -2.01
CA LEU A 169 -9.61 -0.79 -0.74
C LEU A 169 -8.17 -0.77 -0.20
N ILE A 170 -7.46 -1.91 -0.26
CA ILE A 170 -6.03 -1.99 0.10
C ILE A 170 -5.21 -1.04 -0.77
N LYS A 171 -5.36 -1.14 -2.10
CA LYS A 171 -4.66 -0.30 -3.06
C LYS A 171 -4.92 1.18 -2.79
N SER A 172 -6.17 1.55 -2.51
CA SER A 172 -6.55 2.93 -2.19
C SER A 172 -5.94 3.41 -0.87
N THR A 173 -5.88 2.55 0.15
CA THR A 173 -5.34 2.91 1.47
C THR A 173 -3.81 3.00 1.47
N TRP A 174 -3.14 2.14 0.72
CA TRP A 174 -1.67 2.11 0.63
C TRP A 174 -1.12 2.85 -0.59
N HIS A 175 -1.98 3.51 -1.37
CA HIS A 175 -1.61 4.25 -2.58
C HIS A 175 -0.79 3.42 -3.58
N GLN A 176 -1.18 2.16 -3.78
CA GLN A 176 -0.51 1.27 -4.73
C GLN A 176 -0.87 1.66 -6.17
N GLN A 177 0.10 1.50 -7.08
CA GLN A 177 -0.05 1.87 -8.50
C GLN A 177 -1.17 1.08 -9.22
N PHE A 178 -1.38 -0.18 -8.84
CA PHE A 178 -2.43 -1.03 -9.39
C PHE A 178 -2.92 -2.04 -8.35
N ASN A 179 -4.09 -2.63 -8.60
CA ASN A 179 -4.71 -3.58 -7.70
C ASN A 179 -3.86 -4.86 -7.59
N ARG A 180 -3.36 -5.16 -6.38
CA ARG A 180 -2.46 -6.29 -6.12
C ARG A 180 -3.12 -7.66 -6.15
N TYR A 181 -4.44 -7.73 -6.33
CA TYR A 181 -5.10 -9.01 -6.60
C TYR A 181 -4.55 -9.67 -7.87
N ALA A 182 -4.06 -8.88 -8.83
CA ALA A 182 -3.33 -9.39 -10.00
C ALA A 182 -2.10 -10.25 -9.63
N TRP A 183 -1.38 -9.92 -8.56
CA TRP A 183 -0.25 -10.73 -8.08
C TRP A 183 -0.68 -12.02 -7.42
N VAL A 184 -1.85 -12.03 -6.79
CA VAL A 184 -2.43 -13.24 -6.19
C VAL A 184 -2.81 -14.20 -7.30
N VAL A 185 -3.64 -13.74 -8.24
CA VAL A 185 -4.09 -14.51 -9.40
C VAL A 185 -2.92 -15.00 -10.24
N ALA A 186 -1.94 -14.14 -10.54
CA ALA A 186 -0.78 -14.54 -11.33
C ALA A 186 0.04 -15.62 -10.64
N CYS A 187 0.22 -15.55 -9.31
CA CYS A 187 0.90 -16.59 -8.56
C CYS A 187 0.12 -17.90 -8.54
N ASP A 188 -1.21 -17.84 -8.41
CA ASP A 188 -2.05 -19.04 -8.37
C ASP A 188 -2.02 -19.78 -9.72
N LEU A 189 -1.94 -19.03 -10.83
CA LEU A 189 -1.89 -19.60 -12.19
C LEU A 189 -0.50 -20.05 -12.63
N LYS A 190 0.56 -19.31 -12.28
CA LYS A 190 1.92 -19.51 -12.81
C LYS A 190 2.91 -20.00 -11.75
N GLY A 191 2.49 -20.17 -10.50
CA GLY A 191 3.39 -20.49 -9.40
C GLY A 191 4.27 -19.31 -8.99
N HIS A 192 5.44 -19.59 -8.42
CA HIS A 192 6.36 -18.57 -7.90
C HIS A 192 7.22 -17.87 -8.97
N ASP A 193 7.18 -18.34 -10.22
CA ASP A 193 8.07 -17.88 -11.29
C ASP A 193 7.47 -16.73 -12.12
N PHE A 194 6.36 -16.12 -11.69
CA PHE A 194 5.78 -14.97 -12.40
C PHE A 194 6.51 -13.66 -12.06
N GLU A 195 6.57 -12.77 -13.05
CA GLU A 195 7.12 -11.43 -12.88
C GLU A 195 6.09 -10.47 -12.29
N TYR A 196 6.36 -9.94 -11.10
CA TYR A 196 5.48 -9.01 -10.38
C TYR A 196 5.17 -7.74 -11.16
N HIS A 197 6.14 -7.25 -11.94
CA HIS A 197 6.06 -5.99 -12.65
C HIS A 197 5.85 -6.14 -14.15
N ASP A 198 5.56 -7.37 -14.61
CA ASP A 198 5.19 -7.63 -16.01
C ASP A 198 4.02 -6.73 -16.44
N PRO A 199 4.11 -6.07 -17.61
CA PRO A 199 3.07 -5.17 -18.10
C PRO A 199 1.67 -5.80 -18.14
N GLU A 200 1.52 -7.10 -18.42
CA GLU A 200 0.21 -7.75 -18.46
C GLU A 200 -0.36 -7.93 -17.06
N CYS A 201 0.49 -8.25 -16.08
CA CYS A 201 0.08 -8.31 -14.69
C CYS A 201 -0.38 -6.94 -14.17
N ARG A 202 0.35 -5.87 -14.52
CA ARG A 202 -0.04 -4.49 -14.19
C ARG A 202 -1.37 -4.11 -14.84
N GLN A 203 -1.53 -4.42 -16.12
CA GLN A 203 -2.75 -4.17 -16.89
C GLN A 203 -3.96 -4.88 -16.27
N LEU A 204 -3.80 -6.15 -15.87
CA LEU A 204 -4.83 -6.90 -15.15
C LEU A 204 -5.21 -6.22 -13.83
N GLY A 205 -4.23 -5.71 -13.08
CA GLY A 205 -4.48 -4.93 -11.88
C GLY A 205 -5.31 -3.66 -12.14
N HIS A 206 -5.10 -2.98 -13.27
CA HIS A 206 -5.95 -1.86 -13.65
C HIS A 206 -7.37 -2.30 -14.03
N VAL A 207 -7.53 -3.44 -14.70
CA VAL A 207 -8.84 -4.03 -15.00
C VAL A 207 -9.61 -4.34 -13.72
N PHE A 208 -8.96 -4.95 -12.71
CA PHE A 208 -9.60 -5.18 -11.41
C PHE A 208 -10.03 -3.89 -10.73
N SER A 209 -9.24 -2.82 -10.81
CA SER A 209 -9.66 -1.50 -10.31
C SER A 209 -10.88 -0.94 -11.05
N ILE A 210 -10.98 -1.12 -12.37
CA ILE A 210 -12.16 -0.72 -13.14
C ILE A 210 -13.39 -1.50 -12.67
N VAL A 211 -13.27 -2.83 -12.58
CA VAL A 211 -14.35 -3.73 -12.15
C VAL A 211 -14.82 -3.37 -10.74
N ALA A 212 -13.88 -3.20 -9.79
CA ALA A 212 -14.19 -2.78 -8.42
C ALA A 212 -14.96 -1.46 -8.39
N LYS A 213 -14.50 -0.44 -9.12
CA LYS A 213 -15.18 0.87 -9.19
C LYS A 213 -16.58 0.76 -9.77
N LEU A 214 -16.77 -0.02 -10.83
CA LEU A 214 -18.10 -0.24 -11.42
C LEU A 214 -19.05 -0.90 -10.40
N MET A 215 -18.59 -1.91 -9.66
CA MET A 215 -19.40 -2.62 -8.67
C MET A 215 -19.72 -1.78 -7.44
N LEU A 216 -18.75 -1.00 -6.93
CA LEU A 216 -18.89 -0.21 -5.71
C LEU A 216 -19.75 1.05 -5.92
N HIS A 217 -19.72 1.65 -7.11
CA HIS A 217 -20.44 2.89 -7.39
C HIS A 217 -21.77 2.72 -8.12
N HIS A 218 -22.05 1.55 -8.70
CA HIS A 218 -23.28 1.28 -9.46
C HIS A 218 -23.98 0.01 -8.98
N PRO A 219 -24.56 0.01 -7.76
CA PRO A 219 -25.27 -1.13 -7.21
C PRO A 219 -26.49 -1.55 -8.05
N GLU A 220 -27.01 -0.67 -8.90
CA GLU A 220 -28.08 -1.00 -9.86
C GLU A 220 -27.66 -2.04 -10.91
N ASP A 221 -26.35 -2.21 -11.16
CA ASP A 221 -25.84 -3.23 -12.08
C ASP A 221 -25.59 -4.58 -11.39
N LYS A 222 -26.05 -4.76 -10.14
CA LYS A 222 -25.87 -5.97 -9.32
C LYS A 222 -26.21 -7.25 -10.09
N GLU A 223 -27.36 -7.32 -10.75
CA GLU A 223 -27.83 -8.54 -11.43
C GLU A 223 -26.80 -9.03 -12.45
N PHE A 224 -26.26 -8.10 -13.26
CA PHE A 224 -25.23 -8.42 -14.22
C PHE A 224 -23.99 -9.01 -13.55
N TRP A 225 -23.50 -8.40 -12.46
CA TRP A 225 -22.29 -8.86 -11.77
C TRP A 225 -22.48 -10.21 -11.08
N VAL A 226 -23.63 -10.44 -10.44
CA VAL A 226 -23.97 -11.71 -9.79
C VAL A 226 -24.01 -12.84 -10.82
N GLU A 227 -24.71 -12.64 -11.93
CA GLU A 227 -24.77 -13.64 -13.01
C GLU A 227 -23.41 -13.88 -13.68
N SER A 228 -22.54 -12.86 -13.69
CA SER A 228 -21.21 -12.96 -14.32
C SER A 228 -20.15 -13.55 -13.38
N MET A 229 -20.46 -13.69 -12.09
CA MET A 229 -19.49 -14.11 -11.07
C MET A 229 -18.74 -15.40 -11.42
N PRO A 230 -19.38 -16.47 -11.93
CA PRO A 230 -18.68 -17.71 -12.28
C PRO A 230 -17.62 -17.56 -13.38
N ILE A 231 -17.76 -16.56 -14.25
CA ILE A 231 -16.87 -16.30 -15.39
C ILE A 231 -16.14 -14.95 -15.26
N LEU A 232 -16.20 -14.30 -14.09
CA LEU A 232 -15.71 -12.92 -13.94
C LEU A 232 -14.21 -12.82 -14.22
N MET A 233 -13.44 -13.82 -13.81
CA MET A 233 -12.00 -13.86 -14.07
C MET A 233 -11.70 -13.91 -15.58
N GLU A 234 -12.40 -14.77 -16.30
CA GLU A 234 -12.27 -14.91 -17.75
C GLU A 234 -12.71 -13.62 -18.47
N LEU A 235 -13.79 -12.98 -18.00
CA LEU A 235 -14.20 -11.65 -18.48
C LEU A 235 -13.11 -10.59 -18.26
N CYS A 236 -12.42 -10.61 -17.12
CA CYS A 236 -11.32 -9.69 -16.85
C CYS A 236 -10.12 -9.94 -17.77
N PHE A 237 -9.79 -11.20 -18.06
CA PHE A 237 -8.73 -11.54 -19.02
C PHE A 237 -9.08 -11.10 -20.44
N HIS A 238 -10.27 -11.41 -20.93
CA HIS A 238 -10.71 -10.95 -22.25
C HIS A 238 -10.82 -9.43 -22.34
N PHE A 239 -11.23 -8.77 -21.25
CA PHE A 239 -11.24 -7.31 -21.19
C PHE A 239 -9.83 -6.76 -21.28
N LYS A 240 -8.87 -7.31 -20.52
CA LYS A 240 -7.45 -6.94 -20.61
C LYS A 240 -6.93 -7.07 -22.03
N ASP A 241 -7.21 -8.18 -22.70
CA ASP A 241 -6.71 -8.48 -24.05
C ASP A 241 -7.39 -7.65 -25.15
N ALA A 242 -8.51 -6.99 -24.85
CA ALA A 242 -9.17 -6.05 -25.77
C ALA A 242 -8.47 -4.69 -25.84
N PHE A 243 -7.46 -4.43 -25.00
CA PHE A 243 -6.67 -3.21 -24.99
C PHE A 243 -5.20 -3.52 -25.23
N ASP A 244 -4.56 -2.77 -26.11
CA ASP A 244 -3.12 -2.83 -26.32
C ASP A 244 -2.35 -2.39 -25.07
N LYS A 245 -1.11 -2.87 -24.91
CA LYS A 245 -0.24 -2.47 -23.79
C LYS A 245 0.00 -0.95 -23.73
N SER A 246 -0.13 -0.26 -24.86
CA SER A 246 -0.03 1.20 -24.98
C SER A 246 -1.30 1.97 -24.65
N ASP A 247 -2.44 1.29 -24.44
CA ASP A 247 -3.75 1.95 -24.32
C ASP A 247 -3.96 2.71 -23.01
N GLY A 248 -2.98 2.66 -22.09
CA GLY A 248 -2.95 3.50 -20.91
C GLY A 248 -4.18 3.31 -20.02
N LEU A 249 -4.57 2.06 -19.74
CA LEU A 249 -5.70 1.74 -18.84
C LEU A 249 -5.56 2.43 -17.47
N GLU A 250 -4.33 2.68 -17.02
CA GLU A 250 -4.05 3.52 -15.85
C GLU A 250 -4.70 4.92 -15.96
N CYS A 251 -4.52 5.61 -17.09
CA CYS A 251 -5.12 6.92 -17.33
C CYS A 251 -6.65 6.85 -17.29
N ARG A 252 -7.25 5.72 -17.69
CA ARG A 252 -8.71 5.53 -17.64
C ARG A 252 -9.25 5.43 -16.21
N LEU A 253 -8.40 5.14 -15.22
CA LEU A 253 -8.80 5.13 -13.82
C LEU A 253 -9.09 6.53 -13.26
N SER A 254 -8.75 7.61 -13.98
CA SER A 254 -9.11 8.98 -13.62
C SER A 254 -10.53 9.38 -14.04
N LEU A 255 -11.24 8.53 -14.80
CA LEU A 255 -12.64 8.77 -15.17
C LEU A 255 -13.53 8.76 -13.94
N THR A 256 -14.61 9.56 -13.96
CA THR A 256 -15.66 9.47 -12.93
C THR A 256 -16.37 8.12 -13.01
N PRO A 257 -17.01 7.65 -11.93
CA PRO A 257 -17.78 6.41 -11.96
C PRO A 257 -18.78 6.34 -13.13
N GLU A 258 -19.52 7.42 -13.40
CA GLU A 258 -20.51 7.48 -14.48
C GLU A 258 -19.87 7.36 -15.87
N GLN A 259 -18.73 8.04 -16.07
CA GLN A 259 -17.97 7.96 -17.32
C GLN A 259 -17.40 6.55 -17.52
N MET A 260 -16.92 5.95 -16.44
CA MET A 260 -16.38 4.59 -16.42
C MET A 260 -17.48 3.57 -16.78
N ARG A 261 -18.66 3.71 -16.15
CA ARG A 261 -19.84 2.88 -16.45
C ARG A 261 -20.25 2.98 -17.90
N LYS A 262 -20.38 4.20 -18.44
CA LYS A 262 -20.77 4.42 -19.84
C LYS A 262 -19.77 3.79 -20.82
N SER A 263 -18.47 3.83 -20.49
CA SER A 263 -17.40 3.39 -21.39
C SER A 263 -17.16 1.89 -21.35
N PHE A 264 -17.17 1.27 -20.15
CA PHE A 264 -16.68 -0.09 -19.98
C PHE A 264 -17.77 -1.13 -19.72
N LEU A 265 -18.89 -0.76 -19.07
CA LEU A 265 -19.96 -1.72 -18.80
C LEU A 265 -20.54 -2.32 -20.10
N PRO A 266 -20.76 -1.56 -21.20
CA PRO A 266 -21.22 -2.14 -22.46
C PRO A 266 -20.24 -3.17 -23.04
N ILE A 267 -18.92 -2.97 -22.85
CA ILE A 267 -17.88 -3.88 -23.32
C ILE A 267 -17.98 -5.21 -22.56
N PHE A 268 -18.05 -5.17 -21.23
CA PHE A 268 -18.24 -6.35 -20.40
C PHE A 268 -19.54 -7.10 -20.74
N LYS A 269 -20.65 -6.38 -20.93
CA LYS A 269 -21.93 -6.98 -21.36
C LYS A 269 -21.81 -7.65 -22.74
N GLY A 270 -21.09 -7.03 -23.67
CA GLY A 270 -20.83 -7.58 -25.00
C GLY A 270 -19.92 -8.82 -24.98
N MET A 271 -18.91 -8.86 -24.11
CA MET A 271 -18.05 -10.03 -23.89
C MET A 271 -18.83 -11.20 -23.31
N LYS A 272 -19.59 -10.98 -22.23
CA LYS A 272 -20.44 -12.01 -21.62
C LYS A 272 -21.39 -12.66 -22.64
N LYS A 273 -22.05 -11.85 -23.47
CA LYS A 273 -22.97 -12.36 -24.51
C LYS A 273 -22.27 -13.30 -25.50
N ARG A 274 -21.04 -12.98 -25.89
CA ARG A 274 -20.25 -13.82 -26.82
C ARG A 274 -19.82 -15.14 -26.18
N MET A 275 -19.53 -15.13 -24.89
CA MET A 275 -19.14 -16.33 -24.15
C MET A 275 -20.32 -17.27 -23.85
N GLY A 276 -21.52 -16.73 -23.63
CA GLY A 276 -22.74 -17.53 -23.42
C GLY A 276 -23.41 -18.07 -24.70
N SER A 277 -22.89 -17.71 -25.88
CA SER A 277 -23.36 -18.20 -27.19
C SER A 277 -22.47 -19.30 -27.80
N ALA A 278 -21.46 -19.76 -27.06
CA ALA A 278 -20.58 -20.88 -27.40
C ALA A 278 -20.95 -22.10 -26.54
#